data_AF-A0A1R1XJS4-F1
#
_entry.id   AF-A0A1R1XJS4-F1
#
_cell.length_a   1.000
_cell.length_b   1.000
_cell.length_c   1.000
_cell.angle_alpha   90.00
_cell.angle_beta   90.00
_cell.angle_gamma   90.00
#
_symmetry.space_group_name_H-M   'P 1'
#
loop_
_entity.id
_entity.type
_entity.pdbx_description
1 polymer ?
#
loop_
_entity_poly.entity_id
_entity_poly.type
_entity_poly.pdbx_seq_one_letter_code
_entity_poly.pdbx_strand_id
1 'polypeptide(L)'
;MKIDEQIDFLQKNEIDVAVGTPNRLLKLLELKKLDTSNLSLLIIDCQRDNKMRTVIDMDDTRKDLSILWKNELYPHSASDSTKIVLI
;
A
#
# COMPACT_ATOMS: atom_id res chain seq x y z
N MET A 1 10.74 -9.56 -8.68
CA MET A 1 11.64 -9.18 -7.58
C MET A 1 11.26 -9.94 -6.32
N LYS A 2 12.22 -10.69 -5.77
CA LYS A 2 12.06 -11.35 -4.47
C LYS A 2 11.93 -10.29 -3.37
N ILE A 3 11.42 -10.69 -2.21
CA ILE A 3 11.26 -9.75 -1.09
C ILE A 3 12.63 -9.22 -0.64
N ASP A 4 13.66 -10.07 -0.61
CA ASP A 4 15.00 -9.68 -0.19
C ASP A 4 15.62 -8.63 -1.13
N GLU A 5 15.42 -8.78 -2.43
CA GLU A 5 15.85 -7.80 -3.43
C GLU A 5 15.15 -6.43 -3.26
N GLN A 6 13.88 -6.43 -2.83
CA GLN A 6 13.16 -5.20 -2.50
C GLN A 6 13.68 -4.54 -1.23
N ILE A 7 14.01 -5.34 -0.21
CA ILE A 7 14.60 -4.83 1.03
C ILE A 7 15.95 -4.20 0.75
N ASP A 8 16.83 -4.89 0.01
CA ASP A 8 18.14 -4.37 -0.36
C ASP A 8 18.04 -3.08 -1.18
N PHE A 9 17.04 -2.98 -2.06
CA PHE A 9 16.79 -1.77 -2.83
C PHE A 9 16.35 -0.60 -1.95
N LEU A 10 15.37 -0.81 -1.06
CA LEU A 10 14.84 0.23 -0.16
C LEU A 10 15.88 0.69 0.88
N GLN A 11 16.84 -0.16 1.24
CA GLN A 11 17.92 0.23 2.14
C GLN A 11 18.98 1.11 1.46
N LYS A 12 19.12 1.03 0.14
CA LYS A 12 20.13 1.75 -0.63
C LYS A 12 19.60 3.01 -1.31
N ASN A 13 18.28 3.13 -1.43
CA ASN A 13 17.64 4.19 -2.19
C ASN A 13 16.48 4.78 -1.40
N GLU A 14 16.39 6.10 -1.37
CA GLU A 14 15.18 6.80 -0.94
C GLU A 14 14.16 6.76 -2.08
N ILE A 15 12.88 6.56 -1.73
CA ILE A 15 11.79 6.54 -2.69
C ILE A 15 10.67 7.48 -2.25
N ASP A 16 10.16 8.25 -3.20
CA ASP A 16 8.98 9.10 -2.98
C ASP A 16 7.66 8.37 -3.30
N VAL A 17 7.74 7.32 -4.12
CA VAL A 17 6.56 6.59 -4.62
C VAL A 17 6.78 5.09 -4.48
N ALA A 18 5.84 4.42 -3.81
CA ALA A 18 5.76 2.98 -3.73
C ALA A 18 4.47 2.49 -4.42
N VAL A 19 4.61 1.52 -5.33
CA VAL A 19 3.47 0.88 -6.02
C VAL A 19 3.56 -0.63 -5.81
N GLY A 20 2.47 -1.24 -5.40
CA GLY A 20 2.43 -2.68 -5.19
C GLY A 20 1.05 -3.18 -4.78
N THR A 21 0.91 -4.50 -4.76
CA THR A 21 -0.30 -5.13 -4.22
C THR A 21 -0.35 -4.96 -2.70
N PRO A 22 -1.55 -4.95 -2.08
CA PRO A 22 -1.68 -4.80 -0.63
C PRO A 22 -0.83 -5.80 0.16
N ASN A 23 -0.81 -7.07 -0.24
CA ASN A 23 0.03 -8.10 0.39
C ASN A 23 1.51 -7.71 0.44
N ARG A 24 2.03 -7.12 -0.65
CA ARG A 24 3.45 -6.80 -0.75
C ARG A 24 3.81 -5.60 0.10
N LEU A 25 3.01 -4.54 0.03
CA LEU A 25 3.22 -3.34 0.82
C LEU A 25 3.14 -3.66 2.31
N LEU A 26 2.15 -4.45 2.72
CA LEU A 26 1.99 -4.89 4.10
C LEU A 26 3.24 -5.60 4.64
N LYS A 27 3.79 -6.58 3.89
CA LYS A 27 5.02 -7.29 4.29
C LYS A 27 6.22 -6.35 4.46
N LEU A 28 6.38 -5.37 3.57
CA LEU A 28 7.50 -4.41 3.66
C LEU A 28 7.35 -3.47 4.86
N LEU A 29 6.12 -3.07 5.19
CA LEU A 29 5.80 -2.26 6.36
C LEU A 29 5.99 -3.05 7.67
N GLU A 30 5.53 -4.30 7.73
CA GLU A 30 5.74 -5.20 8.88
C GLU A 30 7.23 -5.44 9.18
N LEU A 31 8.05 -5.56 8.13
CA LEU A 31 9.51 -5.67 8.25
C LEU A 31 10.21 -4.33 8.55
N LYS A 32 9.46 -3.23 8.63
CA LYS A 32 9.98 -1.86 8.81
C LYS A 32 11.02 -1.46 7.76
N LYS A 33 10.81 -1.93 6.53
CA LYS A 33 11.67 -1.61 5.36
C LYS A 33 11.03 -0.59 4.44
N LEU A 34 9.73 -0.36 4.61
CA LEU A 34 8.99 0.76 4.06
C LEU A 34 8.44 1.59 5.23
N ASP A 35 8.33 2.90 5.04
CA ASP A 35 7.79 3.83 6.03
C ASP A 35 6.71 4.70 5.38
N THR A 36 5.68 5.05 6.15
CA THR A 36 4.56 5.90 5.72
C THR A 36 4.45 7.18 6.54
N SER A 37 5.41 7.49 7.42
CA SER A 37 5.38 8.65 8.31
C SER A 37 5.08 9.98 7.60
N ASN A 38 5.57 10.16 6.36
CA ASN A 38 5.36 11.35 5.53
C ASN A 38 4.44 11.11 4.32
N LEU A 39 3.52 10.17 4.41
CA LEU A 39 2.56 9.88 3.35
C LEU A 39 1.67 11.11 3.09
N SER A 40 1.72 11.64 1.87
CA SER A 40 0.92 12.81 1.46
C SER A 40 -0.19 12.46 0.46
N LEU A 41 -0.05 11.33 -0.24
CA LEU A 41 -0.97 10.86 -1.26
C LEU A 41 -1.07 9.34 -1.23
N LEU A 42 -2.30 8.85 -1.10
CA LEU A 42 -2.66 7.45 -1.26
C LEU A 42 -3.60 7.31 -2.46
N ILE A 43 -3.20 6.53 -3.44
CA ILE A 43 -4.04 6.18 -4.60
C ILE A 43 -4.42 4.71 -4.49
N ILE A 44 -5.71 4.43 -4.55
CA ILE A 44 -6.24 3.07 -4.65
C ILE A 44 -6.86 2.92 -6.03
N ASP A 45 -6.19 2.16 -6.88
CA ASP A 45 -6.69 1.82 -8.22
C ASP A 45 -7.89 0.86 -8.09
N CYS A 46 -9.07 1.40 -8.40
CA CYS A 46 -10.35 0.71 -8.38
C CYS A 46 -10.80 0.37 -9.81
N GLN A 47 -9.88 0.30 -10.77
CA GLN A 47 -10.18 -0.22 -12.09
C GLN A 47 -10.73 -1.65 -12.00
N ARG A 48 -11.85 -1.88 -12.68
CA ARG A 48 -12.51 -3.19 -12.70
C ARG A 48 -11.80 -4.17 -13.62
N ASP A 49 -11.60 -5.39 -13.13
CA ASP A 49 -11.17 -6.52 -13.94
C ASP A 49 -12.30 -7.04 -14.84
N ASN A 50 -12.01 -8.06 -15.65
CA ASN A 50 -12.98 -8.70 -16.55
C ASN A 50 -14.18 -9.34 -15.81
N LYS A 51 -14.09 -9.52 -14.50
CA LYS A 51 -15.15 -10.06 -13.62
C LYS A 51 -15.82 -8.95 -12.81
N MET A 52 -15.61 -7.68 -13.16
CA MET A 52 -16.19 -6.51 -12.50
C MET A 52 -15.75 -6.31 -11.05
N ARG A 53 -14.57 -6.84 -10.67
CA ARG A 53 -13.97 -6.70 -9.34
C ARG A 53 -12.85 -5.66 -9.36
N THR A 54 -12.63 -5.03 -8.24
CA THR A 54 -11.57 -4.05 -7.94
C THR A 54 -10.60 -4.62 -6.91
N VAL A 55 -9.53 -3.88 -6.59
CA VAL A 55 -8.61 -4.25 -5.50
C VAL A 55 -9.31 -4.34 -4.12
N ILE A 56 -10.47 -3.69 -3.96
CA ILE A 56 -11.20 -3.60 -2.70
C ILE A 56 -12.01 -4.89 -2.41
N ASP A 57 -12.61 -5.49 -3.43
CA ASP A 57 -13.57 -6.59 -3.30
C ASP A 57 -13.04 -7.94 -3.81
N MET A 58 -11.92 -7.97 -4.53
CA MET A 58 -11.29 -9.22 -4.94
C MET A 58 -10.78 -10.03 -3.74
N ASP A 59 -11.07 -11.33 -3.70
CA ASP A 59 -10.81 -12.20 -2.54
C ASP A 59 -9.35 -12.18 -2.07
N ASP A 60 -8.41 -12.15 -3.02
CA ASP A 60 -6.97 -12.18 -2.75
C ASP A 60 -6.46 -10.87 -2.14
N THR A 61 -7.09 -9.73 -2.42
CA THR A 61 -6.59 -8.40 -2.01
C THR A 61 -7.42 -7.76 -0.91
N ARG A 62 -8.71 -8.08 -0.80
CA ARG A 62 -9.64 -7.48 0.16
C ARG A 62 -9.14 -7.59 1.60
N LYS A 63 -8.69 -8.79 2.00
CA LYS A 63 -8.24 -9.04 3.37
C LYS A 63 -6.98 -8.24 3.68
N ASP A 64 -5.99 -8.29 2.81
CA ASP A 64 -4.71 -7.62 3.01
C ASP A 64 -4.86 -6.10 2.94
N LEU A 65 -5.73 -5.59 2.06
CA LEU A 65 -6.06 -4.17 2.02
C LEU A 65 -6.75 -3.72 3.32
N SER A 66 -7.65 -4.53 3.87
CA SER A 66 -8.32 -4.22 5.14
C SER A 66 -7.33 -4.18 6.31
N ILE A 67 -6.35 -5.09 6.33
CA ILE A 67 -5.29 -5.11 7.35
C ILE A 67 -4.37 -3.90 7.18
N LEU A 68 -3.91 -3.64 5.95
CA LEU A 68 -3.08 -2.47 5.63
C LEU A 68 -3.77 -1.17 6.02
N TRP A 69 -5.07 -1.05 5.71
CA TRP A 69 -5.87 0.11 6.11
C TRP A 69 -5.90 0.27 7.62
N LYS A 70 -6.26 -0.78 8.36
CA LYS A 70 -6.39 -0.72 9.81
C LYS A 70 -5.08 -0.39 10.52
N ASN A 71 -3.99 -1.01 10.09
CA ASN A 71 -2.71 -0.95 10.81
C ASN A 71 -1.89 0.28 10.45
N GLU A 72 -1.87 0.66 9.16
CA GLU A 72 -0.89 1.63 8.66
C GLU A 72 -1.58 2.89 8.12
N LEU A 73 -2.71 2.77 7.41
CA LEU A 73 -3.30 3.91 6.69
C LEU A 73 -4.39 4.66 7.46
N TYR A 74 -5.03 4.03 8.44
CA TYR A 74 -6.10 4.64 9.23
C TYR A 74 -5.64 5.92 9.96
N PRO A 75 -4.45 5.96 10.63
CA PRO A 75 -3.94 7.19 11.23
C PRO A 75 -3.76 8.32 10.19
N HIS A 76 -3.32 7.99 8.97
CA HIS A 76 -3.15 8.95 7.89
C HIS A 76 -4.47 9.47 7.35
N SER A 77 -5.51 8.62 7.30
CA SER A 77 -6.85 9.01 6.86
C SER A 77 -7.55 10.00 7.79
N ALA A 78 -7.13 10.05 9.06
CA ALA A 78 -7.65 11.01 10.04
C ALA A 78 -6.89 12.35 10.00
N SER A 79 -5.79 12.44 9.25
CA SER A 79 -4.96 13.63 9.13
C SER A 79 -5.32 14.41 7.86
N ASP A 80 -5.44 15.73 7.96
CA ASP A 80 -5.64 16.62 6.81
C ASP A 80 -4.42 16.64 5.84
N SER A 81 -3.29 16.06 6.24
CA SER A 81 -2.06 16.03 5.45
C SER A 81 -2.06 14.98 4.33
N THR A 82 -2.92 13.98 4.40
CA THR A 82 -2.93 12.86 3.43
C THR A 82 -4.15 12.95 2.52
N LYS A 83 -3.91 13.08 1.21
CA LYS A 83 -4.97 12.98 0.20
C LYS A 83 -5.20 11.53 -0.17
N ILE A 84 -6.45 11.08 -0.14
CA ILE A 84 -6.83 9.71 -0.52
C ILE A 84 -7.69 9.80 -1.77
N VAL A 85 -7.29 9.08 -2.82
CA VAL A 85 -7.95 9.08 -4.12
C VAL A 85 -8.28 7.64 -4.52
N LEU A 86 -9.53 7.42 -4.91
CA LEU A 86 -9.98 6.20 -5.56
C LEU A 86 -10.15 6.51 -7.05
N ILE A 87 -9.43 5.80 -7.92
CA ILE A 87 -9.47 6.02 -9.38
C ILE A 87 -10.09 4.83 -10.11
#